data_AF-A0A9X2ES52-F1
#
_entry.id   AF-A0A9X2ES52-F1
#
_cell.length_a   1.000
_cell.length_b   1.000
_cell.length_c   1.000
_cell.angle_alpha   90.00
_cell.angle_beta   90.00
_cell.angle_gamma   90.00
#
_symmetry.space_group_name_H-M   'P 1'
#
loop_
_entity.id
_entity.type
_entity.pdbx_description
1 polymer ?
#
loop_
_entity_poly.entity_id
_entity_poly.type
_entity_poly.pdbx_seq_one_letter_code
_entity_poly.pdbx_strand_id
1 'polypeptide(L)' 'LDGVNTVDGSGERVRGRLYKCKFNPVSQLDLINSSFGELALTGTALFDALSDPDEALGGFGRIELLG' A
#
# COMPACT_ATOMS: atom_id res chain seq x y z
N LEU A 1 5.71 1.85 -0.52
CA LEU A 1 6.10 0.70 0.31
C LEU A 1 7.30 0.04 -0.33
N ASP A 2 8.32 -0.30 0.46
CA ASP A 2 9.46 -1.10 0.02
C ASP A 2 9.31 -2.53 0.58
N GLY A 3 9.77 -3.52 -0.17
CA GLY A 3 9.70 -4.93 0.20
C GLY A 3 10.81 -5.76 -0.45
N VAL A 4 10.77 -7.07 -0.21
CA VAL A 4 11.70 -8.05 -0.78
C VAL A 4 10.89 -9.14 -1.47
N ASN A 5 11.26 -9.50 -2.69
CA ASN A 5 10.68 -10.61 -3.42
C ASN A 5 11.18 -11.93 -2.82
N THR A 6 10.24 -12.75 -2.34
CA THR A 6 10.52 -14.06 -1.72
C THR A 6 10.12 -15.24 -2.59
N VAL A 7 9.57 -15.01 -3.80
CA VAL A 7 9.00 -16.07 -4.65
C VAL A 7 10.07 -16.93 -5.29
N ASP A 8 11.17 -16.30 -5.73
CA ASP A 8 12.30 -16.94 -6.43
C ASP A 8 13.56 -17.06 -5.57
N GLY A 9 13.50 -16.57 -4.33
CA GLY A 9 14.65 -16.53 -3.42
C GLY A 9 15.76 -15.57 -3.83
N SER A 10 15.54 -14.71 -4.83
CA SER A 10 16.51 -13.72 -5.32
C SER A 10 16.83 -12.64 -4.30
N GLY A 11 15.89 -12.36 -3.39
CA GLY A 11 16.00 -11.24 -2.46
C GLY A 11 15.91 -9.87 -3.15
N GLU A 12 15.45 -9.83 -4.40
CA GLU A 12 15.27 -8.59 -5.16
C GLU A 12 14.36 -7.62 -4.40
N ARG A 13 14.74 -6.34 -4.39
CA ARG A 13 13.93 -5.33 -3.73
C ARG A 13 12.72 -5.02 -4.60
N VAL A 14 11.57 -4.86 -3.98
CA VAL A 14 10.35 -4.43 -4.66
C VAL A 14 9.86 -3.12 -4.08
N ARG A 15 9.22 -2.31 -4.92
CA ARG A 15 8.54 -1.09 -4.50
C ARG A 15 7.10 -1.10 -4.98
N GLY A 16 6.18 -1.16 -4.02
CA GLY A 16 4.76 -0.93 -4.24
C GLY A 16 4.38 0.54 -4.04
N ARG A 17 3.63 1.11 -4.98
CA ARG A 17 3.08 2.46 -4.90
C ARG A 17 1.57 2.42 -5.10
N LEU A 18 0.83 3.12 -4.25
CA LEU A 18 -0.58 3.45 -4.46
C LEU A 18 -0.66 4.94 -4.80
N TYR A 19 -1.36 5.28 -5.87
CA TYR A 19 -1.37 6.65 -6.40
C TYR A 19 -2.21 7.60 -5.54
N LYS A 20 -3.37 7.12 -5.09
CA LYS A 20 -4.28 7.92 -4.27
C LYS A 20 -4.96 7.06 -3.22
N CYS A 21 -4.82 7.45 -1.96
CA CYS A 21 -5.43 6.77 -0.82
C CYS A 21 -6.26 7.75 0.00
N LYS A 22 -7.44 7.32 0.45
CA LYS A 22 -8.25 8.04 1.43
C LYS A 22 -8.36 7.19 2.69
N PHE A 23 -7.87 7.72 3.80
CA PHE A 23 -8.01 7.10 5.12
C PHE A 23 -9.18 7.75 5.87
N ASN A 24 -9.88 6.97 6.70
CA ASN A 24 -10.88 7.51 7.63
C ASN A 24 -10.44 7.24 9.08
N PRO A 25 -9.58 8.11 9.66
CA PRO A 25 -9.01 7.86 10.98
C PRO A 25 -10.03 8.05 12.11
N VAL A 26 -11.14 8.76 11.87
CA VAL A 26 -12.08 9.17 12.92
C VAL A 26 -12.95 8.01 13.41
N SER A 27 -13.20 7.01 12.56
CA SER A 27 -13.97 5.81 12.94
C SER A 27 -13.13 4.72 13.61
N GLN A 28 -11.81 4.91 13.77
CA GLN A 28 -10.88 3.85 14.20
C GLN A 28 -9.89 4.27 15.30
N LEU A 29 -10.07 5.46 15.90
CA LEU A 29 -9.33 5.86 17.10
C LEU A 29 -9.97 5.22 18.34
N ASP A 30 -9.90 3.90 18.41
CA ASP A 30 -10.21 3.18 19.64
C ASP A 30 -9.14 3.53 20.69
N LEU A 31 -9.52 4.36 21.66
CA LEU A 31 -8.67 4.76 22.79
C LEU A 31 -8.33 3.58 23.71
N ILE A 32 -9.01 2.44 23.53
CA ILE A 32 -8.74 1.17 24.20
C ILE A 32 -8.57 0.12 23.10
N ASN A 33 -7.33 -0.28 22.83
CA ASN A 33 -7.03 -1.38 21.91
C ASN A 33 -6.35 -2.53 22.66
N SER A 34 -6.38 -3.73 22.08
CA SER A 34 -5.69 -4.90 22.62
C SER A 34 -4.22 -5.01 22.15
N SER A 35 -3.80 -4.19 21.19
CA SER A 35 -2.45 -4.18 20.62
C SER A 35 -1.70 -2.90 21.00
N PHE A 36 -0.76 -3.02 21.95
CA PHE A 36 0.03 -1.90 22.43
C PHE A 36 0.86 -1.25 21.31
N GLY A 37 0.66 0.05 21.08
CA GLY A 37 1.50 0.87 20.19
C GLY A 37 1.14 0.85 18.70
N GLU A 38 0.05 0.18 18.30
CA GLU A 38 -0.41 0.14 16.90
C GLU A 38 -1.70 0.95 16.70
N LEU A 39 -1.74 1.77 15.65
CA LEU A 39 -2.96 2.42 15.16
C LEU A 39 -3.32 1.81 13.80
N ALA A 40 -4.30 0.93 13.79
CA ALA A 40 -4.81 0.34 12.55
C ALA A 40 -5.56 1.42 11.75
N LEU A 41 -5.09 1.72 10.55
CA LEU A 41 -5.74 2.62 9.61
C LEU A 41 -6.39 1.83 8.49
N THR A 42 -7.70 1.96 8.35
CA THR A 42 -8.42 1.49 7.16
C THR A 42 -8.62 2.65 6.19
N GLY A 43 -8.41 2.35 4.92
CA GLY A 43 -8.56 3.31 3.83
C GLY A 43 -8.98 2.64 2.55
N THR A 44 -9.27 3.47 1.55
CA THR A 44 -9.66 3.06 0.21
C THR A 44 -8.66 3.61 -0.79
N ALA A 45 -8.15 2.74 -1.67
CA ALA A 45 -7.40 3.15 -2.84
C ALA A 45 -8.36 3.70 -3.89
N LEU A 46 -8.06 4.88 -4.44
CA LEU A 46 -8.90 5.56 -5.42
C LEU A 46 -8.21 5.53 -6.78
N PHE A 47 -9.02 5.43 -7.83
CA PHE A 47 -8.52 5.53 -9.20
C PHE A 47 -7.98 6.94 -9.45
N ASP A 48 -6.79 7.02 -10.04
CA ASP A 48 -6.17 8.25 -10.48
C ASP A 48 -6.02 8.24 -12.01
N ALA A 49 -6.81 9.08 -12.68
CA ALA A 49 -6.83 9.18 -14.13
C ALA A 49 -5.60 9.89 -14.72
N LEU A 50 -4.82 10.59 -13.89
CA LEU A 50 -3.61 11.31 -14.30
C LEU A 50 -2.36 10.44 -14.19
N SER A 51 -2.44 9.34 -13.44
CA SER A 51 -1.35 8.39 -13.29
C SER A 51 -1.35 7.39 -14.44
N ASP A 52 -0.17 6.98 -14.87
CA ASP A 52 0.00 5.98 -15.91
C ASP A 52 -0.56 4.62 -15.41
N PRO A 53 -1.51 4.00 -16.13
CA PRO A 53 -2.10 2.75 -15.70
C PRO A 53 -1.06 1.62 -15.75
N ASP A 54 -0.92 0.92 -14.63
CA ASP A 54 -0.13 -0.30 -14.54
C ASP A 54 -0.92 -1.50 -15.06
N GLU A 55 -0.24 -2.48 -15.66
CA GLU A 55 -0.92 -3.67 -16.21
C GLU A 55 -1.61 -4.51 -15.12
N ALA A 56 -1.01 -4.60 -13.93
CA ALA A 56 -1.55 -5.41 -12.83
C ALA A 56 -2.51 -4.63 -11.93
N LEU A 57 -2.26 -3.33 -11.72
CA LEU A 57 -3.01 -2.51 -10.75
C LEU A 57 -3.81 -1.35 -11.38
N GLY A 58 -3.75 -1.18 -12.69
CA GLY A 58 -4.44 -0.10 -13.39
C GLY A 58 -4.06 1.28 -12.85
N GLY A 59 -5.04 2.17 -12.76
CA GLY A 59 -4.86 3.53 -12.22
C GLY A 59 -4.87 3.62 -10.68
N PHE A 60 -4.68 2.51 -9.95
CA PHE A 60 -4.66 2.52 -8.47
C PHE A 60 -3.24 2.50 -7.90
N GLY A 61 -2.28 2.00 -8.65
CA GLY A 61 -0.91 1.84 -8.18
C GLY A 61 -0.03 1.08 -9.16
N ARG A 62 1.17 0.72 -8.72
CA ARG A 62 2.12 -0.14 -9.45
C ARG A 62 3.09 -0.84 -8.51
N ILE A 63 3.66 -1.95 -8.98
CA ILE A 63 4.72 -2.69 -8.28
C ILE A 63 5.92 -2.80 -9.20
N GLU A 64 7.09 -2.44 -8.70
CA GLU A 64 8.33 -2.44 -9.48
C GLU A 64 9.43 -3.23 -8.76
N LEU A 65 10.25 -3.94 -9.54
CA LEU A 65 11.51 -4.51 -9.07
C LEU A 65 12.58 -3.42 -9.10
N LEU A 66 13.33 -3.32 -8.02
CA LEU A 66 14.49 -2.46 -7.84
C LEU A 66 15.72 -3.37 -7.91
N GLY A 67 16.28 -3.52 -9.11
CA GLY A 67 17.50 -4.28 -9.36
C GLY A 67 18.73 -3.73 -8.64
#